data_AF-X8JB22-F1
#
_entry.id   AF-X8JB22-F1
#
_cell.length_a   1.000
_cell.length_b   1.000
_cell.length_c   1.000
_cell.angle_alpha   90.00
_cell.angle_beta   90.00
_cell.angle_gamma   90.00
#
_symmetry.space_group_name_H-M   'P 1'
#
loop_
_entity.id
_entity.type
_entity.pdbx_description
1 polymer ?
#
loop_
_entity_poly.entity_id
_entity_poly.type
_entity_poly.pdbx_seq_one_letter_code
_entity_poly.pdbx_strand_id
1 'polypeptide(L)'
;MFSRSIPPTFSAIREWEIAGLSLSGALENYLDLSTNLGTKALRENIHPKHTIARIDSALQSLHTVLTQQLTIVHSTLARTRNQLASVVYYLPHEILSEIFMRAVYVCSPIGHDTSNTMSMKATLLDMFRNLCSLQSVCHLWRDIILSRGVFWHFVPAYCTDIPGLRCTEATDLALKRSNGDLHLAAVVKSHLPGEIRTLKTFSRFRKVNISAKTRAPISDLIRRVIEPGPPLILSELSLYEKADYHDPFRHNNVQVFSHTDACWNSFCQLISSLSILRVRGAHFAWNRMIFSHRLVELHIQDVKLGPDEAFVRFLKKLSLAPNLRDLKFVSIWSSFDLISLGLVRPEQTDPFPPAEIAFPSRPSIQHPFHYHGSHFPWSIPPNSVSDRKVHRPD
;
A
#
# COMPACT_ATOMS: atom_id res chain seq x y z
N MET A 1 62.68 -4.43 16.43
CA MET A 1 62.05 -3.18 16.92
C MET A 1 60.98 -2.77 15.92
N PHE A 2 59.72 -3.09 16.20
CA PHE A 2 58.60 -2.58 15.40
C PHE A 2 58.30 -1.16 15.88
N SER A 3 58.55 -0.15 15.05
CA SER A 3 58.06 1.20 15.32
C SER A 3 56.54 1.13 15.32
N ARG A 4 55.94 1.34 16.49
CA ARG A 4 54.50 1.61 16.59
C ARG A 4 54.27 2.95 15.90
N SER A 5 53.89 2.91 14.64
CA SER A 5 53.31 4.06 13.95
C SER A 5 52.10 4.49 14.77
N ILE A 6 52.23 5.64 15.44
CA ILE A 6 51.12 6.27 16.15
C ILE A 6 50.05 6.53 15.07
N PRO A 7 48.86 5.93 15.17
CA PRO A 7 47.82 6.14 14.18
C PRO A 7 47.49 7.65 14.15
N PRO A 8 47.20 8.22 12.98
CA PRO A 8 46.88 9.64 12.87
C PRO A 8 45.71 9.95 13.81
N THR A 9 45.99 10.70 14.87
CA THR A 9 44.97 11.19 15.79
C THR A 9 44.14 12.20 15.03
N PHE A 10 42.90 11.85 14.73
CA PHE A 10 41.95 12.73 14.08
C PHE A 10 41.81 14.02 14.90
N SER A 11 42.10 15.18 14.29
CA SER A 11 42.12 16.50 14.96
C SER A 11 40.90 16.73 15.85
N ALA A 12 39.71 16.35 15.35
CA ALA A 12 38.45 16.49 16.07
C ALA A 12 38.37 15.65 17.36
N ILE A 13 38.92 14.43 17.39
CA ILE A 13 38.94 13.60 18.60
C ILE A 13 39.86 14.24 19.63
N ARG A 14 41.03 14.71 19.19
CA ARG A 14 42.00 15.38 20.07
C ARG A 14 41.42 16.68 20.65
N GLU A 15 40.74 17.48 19.84
CA GLU A 15 40.05 18.69 20.29
C GLU A 15 38.98 18.38 21.34
N TRP A 16 38.19 17.32 21.12
CA TRP A 16 37.19 16.86 22.09
C TRP A 16 37.83 16.38 23.41
N GLU A 17 38.92 15.63 23.36
CA GLU A 17 39.68 15.19 24.54
C GLU A 17 40.27 16.37 25.31
N ILE A 18 40.84 17.37 24.61
CA ILE A 18 41.37 18.60 25.21
C ILE A 18 40.26 19.39 25.91
N ALA A 19 39.09 19.55 25.27
CA ALA A 19 37.95 20.20 25.88
C ALA A 19 37.47 19.46 27.15
N GLY A 20 37.51 18.12 27.13
CA GLY A 20 37.24 17.29 28.31
C GLY A 20 38.22 17.55 29.47
N LEU A 21 39.52 17.65 29.17
CA LEU A 21 40.54 18.00 30.17
C LEU A 21 40.34 19.41 30.72
N SER A 22 40.01 20.39 29.88
CA SER A 22 39.70 21.76 30.31
C SER A 22 38.48 21.81 31.24
N LEU A 23 37.44 21.01 30.95
CA LEU A 23 36.28 20.90 31.84
C LEU A 23 36.64 20.28 33.20
N SER A 24 37.46 19.22 33.20
CA SER A 24 37.95 18.61 34.44
C SER A 24 38.72 19.62 35.30
N GLY A 25 39.65 20.37 34.70
CA GLY A 25 40.41 21.40 35.41
C GLY A 25 39.54 22.55 35.94
N ALA A 26 38.51 22.95 35.20
CA ALA A 26 37.57 23.96 35.67
C ALA A 26 36.76 23.48 36.89
N LEU A 27 36.36 22.21 36.92
CA LEU A 27 35.66 21.60 38.05
C LEU A 27 36.57 21.46 39.28
N GLU A 28 37.83 21.09 39.09
CA GLU A 28 38.84 21.06 40.16
C GLU A 28 39.06 22.44 40.77
N ASN A 29 39.21 23.48 39.93
CA ASN A 29 39.34 24.86 40.39
C ASN A 29 38.07 25.35 41.12
N TYR A 30 36.89 25.01 40.61
CA TYR A 30 35.64 25.33 41.30
C TYR A 30 35.57 24.67 42.68
N LEU A 31 35.98 23.40 42.78
CA LEU A 31 36.04 22.69 44.06
C LEU A 31 37.00 23.39 45.04
N ASP A 32 38.19 23.79 44.61
CA ASP A 32 39.15 24.52 45.45
C ASP A 32 38.62 25.91 45.89
N LEU A 33 37.91 26.61 45.01
CA LEU A 33 37.26 27.87 45.39
C LEU A 33 36.13 27.63 46.41
N SER A 34 35.35 26.56 46.26
CA SER A 34 34.28 26.18 47.18
C SER A 34 34.81 25.78 48.56
N THR A 35 35.90 25.02 48.65
CA THR A 35 36.53 24.65 49.94
C THR A 35 37.06 25.87 50.68
N ASN A 36 37.60 26.85 49.96
CA ASN A 36 38.14 28.07 50.53
C ASN A 36 37.07 29.16 50.81
N LEU A 37 35.86 29.02 50.26
CA LEU A 37 34.83 30.06 50.30
C LEU A 37 34.48 30.53 51.72
N GLY A 38 34.31 29.59 52.65
CA GLY A 38 33.97 29.92 54.04
C GLY A 38 35.05 30.75 54.74
N THR A 39 36.31 30.37 54.56
CA THR A 39 37.45 31.09 55.17
C THR A 39 37.63 32.50 54.59
N LYS A 40 37.40 32.68 53.28
CA LYS A 40 37.48 33.98 52.62
C LYS A 40 36.31 34.89 53.02
N ALA A 41 35.09 34.37 53.02
CA ALA A 41 33.90 35.14 53.42
C ALA A 41 33.98 35.65 54.87
N LEU A 42 34.56 34.86 55.79
CA LEU A 42 34.83 35.27 57.17
C LEU A 42 35.85 36.41 57.26
N ARG A 43 36.94 36.36 56.47
CA ARG A 43 37.94 37.44 56.43
C ARG A 43 37.36 38.74 55.86
N GLU A 44 36.38 38.65 54.97
CA GLU A 44 35.74 39.79 54.31
C GLU A 44 34.53 40.35 55.11
N ASN A 45 34.26 39.85 56.33
CA ASN A 45 33.13 40.27 57.18
C ASN A 45 31.75 40.21 56.49
N ILE A 46 31.55 39.25 55.57
CA ILE A 46 30.26 39.07 54.90
C ILE A 46 29.25 38.46 55.87
N HIS A 47 28.04 39.03 55.94
CA HIS A 47 26.98 38.53 56.80
C HIS A 47 26.61 37.06 56.46
N PRO A 48 26.66 36.11 57.42
CA PRO A 48 26.52 34.67 57.14
C PRO A 48 25.24 34.28 56.38
N LYS A 49 24.09 34.84 56.75
CA LYS A 49 22.80 34.61 56.08
C LYS A 49 22.82 34.92 54.57
N HIS A 50 23.50 35.99 54.17
CA HIS A 50 23.59 36.37 52.76
C HIS A 50 24.51 35.41 51.99
N THR A 51 25.62 34.99 52.60
CA THR A 51 26.52 33.98 52.03
C THR A 51 25.81 32.65 51.83
N ILE A 52 25.05 32.18 52.83
CA ILE A 52 24.27 30.93 52.74
C ILE A 52 23.26 31.01 51.60
N ALA A 53 22.44 32.07 51.55
CA ALA A 53 21.44 32.21 50.49
C ALA A 53 22.06 32.26 49.08
N ARG A 54 23.23 32.90 48.92
CA ARG A 54 23.97 32.92 47.66
C ARG A 54 24.55 31.55 47.30
N ILE A 55 25.06 30.79 48.28
CA ILE A 55 25.54 29.43 48.08
C ILE A 55 24.39 28.54 47.61
N ASP A 56 23.25 28.56 48.31
CA ASP A 56 22.10 27.72 47.95
C ASP A 56 21.57 28.05 46.55
N SER A 57 21.45 29.35 46.23
CA SER A 57 21.04 29.80 44.90
C SER A 57 22.03 29.39 43.80
N ALA A 58 23.34 29.55 44.06
CA ALA A 58 24.39 29.17 43.11
C ALA A 58 24.45 27.65 42.90
N LEU A 59 24.33 26.86 43.97
CA LEU A 59 24.31 25.40 43.90
C LEU A 59 23.11 24.90 43.10
N GLN A 60 21.91 25.44 43.37
CA GLN A 60 20.71 25.04 42.64
C GLN A 60 20.82 25.37 41.13
N SER A 61 21.30 26.58 40.82
CA SER A 61 21.52 27.03 39.44
C SER A 61 22.58 26.16 38.74
N LEU A 62 23.74 25.98 39.36
CA LEU A 62 24.85 25.20 38.81
C LEU A 62 24.46 23.74 38.60
N HIS A 63 23.81 23.11 39.58
CA HIS A 63 23.35 21.72 39.48
C HIS A 63 22.38 21.54 38.31
N THR A 64 21.43 22.46 38.14
CA THR A 64 20.46 22.43 37.03
C THR A 64 21.18 22.53 35.69
N VAL A 65 22.08 23.50 35.54
CA VAL A 65 22.82 23.72 34.29
C VAL A 65 23.75 22.54 33.98
N LEU A 66 24.55 22.07 34.93
CA LEU A 66 25.47 20.94 34.73
C LEU A 66 24.73 19.67 34.35
N THR A 67 23.63 19.35 35.05
CA THR A 67 22.84 18.15 34.75
C THR A 67 22.27 18.20 33.33
N GLN A 68 21.72 19.35 32.94
CA GLN A 68 21.17 19.54 31.59
C GLN A 68 22.26 19.42 30.52
N GLN A 69 23.41 20.10 30.71
CA GLN A 69 24.50 20.07 29.74
C GLN A 69 25.14 18.68 29.62
N LEU A 70 25.37 17.99 30.73
CA LEU A 70 25.89 16.62 30.71
C LEU A 70 24.93 15.66 29.98
N THR A 71 23.62 15.80 30.21
CA THR A 71 22.61 15.00 29.49
C THR A 71 22.69 15.24 27.98
N ILE A 72 22.84 16.50 27.55
CA ILE A 72 22.98 16.87 26.14
C ILE A 72 24.28 16.27 25.55
N VAL A 73 25.41 16.43 26.25
CA VAL A 73 26.71 15.89 25.83
C VAL A 73 26.66 14.36 25.69
N HIS A 74 26.15 13.65 26.70
CA HIS A 74 26.00 12.20 26.67
C HIS A 74 25.11 11.74 25.51
N SER A 75 23.94 12.36 25.32
CA SER A 75 23.04 12.01 24.23
C SER A 75 23.66 12.26 22.84
N THR A 76 24.48 13.30 22.72
CA THR A 76 25.16 13.66 21.47
C THR A 76 26.29 12.69 21.17
N LEU A 77 27.13 12.35 22.15
CA LEU A 77 28.20 11.38 21.98
C LEU A 77 27.67 9.98 21.70
N ALA A 78 26.61 9.54 22.40
CA ALA A 78 25.96 8.27 22.12
C ALA A 78 25.42 8.23 20.69
N ARG A 79 24.82 9.32 20.21
CA ARG A 79 24.34 9.46 18.82
C ARG A 79 25.49 9.37 17.82
N THR A 80 26.56 10.14 18.01
CA THR A 80 27.75 10.13 17.14
C THR A 80 28.39 8.76 17.10
N ARG A 81 28.56 8.11 18.27
CA ARG A 81 29.08 6.73 18.33
C ARG A 81 28.20 5.77 17.56
N ASN A 82 26.89 5.82 17.73
CA ASN A 82 25.95 4.94 17.03
C ASN A 82 25.95 5.19 15.52
N GLN A 83 26.16 6.44 15.10
CA GLN A 83 26.33 6.79 13.68
C GLN A 83 27.61 6.17 13.10
N LEU A 84 28.74 6.34 13.79
CA LEU A 84 30.04 5.81 13.35
C LEU A 84 30.11 4.28 13.40
N ALA A 85 29.46 3.64 14.37
CA ALA A 85 29.52 2.19 14.53
C ALA A 85 28.57 1.43 13.59
N SER A 86 27.53 2.08 13.06
CA SER A 86 26.49 1.40 12.29
C SER A 86 26.83 1.38 10.79
N VAL A 87 26.90 0.16 10.24
CA VAL A 87 27.12 -0.12 8.81
C VAL A 87 26.14 0.65 7.91
N VAL A 88 24.94 0.92 8.41
CA VAL A 88 23.90 1.68 7.69
C VAL A 88 24.40 3.05 7.24
N TYR A 89 25.21 3.75 8.03
CA TYR A 89 25.70 5.09 7.66
C TYR A 89 26.78 5.08 6.58
N TYR A 90 27.30 3.89 6.23
CA TYR A 90 28.27 3.72 5.14
C TYR A 90 27.62 3.36 3.81
N LEU A 91 26.34 2.99 3.81
CA LEU A 91 25.61 2.66 2.59
C LEU A 91 25.05 3.93 1.95
N PRO A 92 25.21 4.12 0.63
CA PRO A 92 24.54 5.19 -0.09
C PRO A 92 23.01 5.13 0.11
N HIS A 93 22.36 6.30 0.16
CA HIS A 93 20.91 6.38 0.35
C HIS A 93 20.13 5.60 -0.71
N GLU A 94 20.68 5.45 -1.92
CA GLU A 94 20.10 4.69 -3.02
C GLU A 94 20.00 3.21 -2.67
N ILE A 95 21.08 2.63 -2.13
CA ILE A 95 21.13 1.22 -1.76
C ILE A 95 20.18 0.94 -0.60
N LEU A 96 20.18 1.81 0.42
CA LEU A 96 19.22 1.71 1.54
C LEU A 96 17.78 1.82 1.06
N SER A 97 17.50 2.77 0.16
CA SER A 97 16.16 2.94 -0.42
C SER A 97 15.70 1.68 -1.15
N GLU A 98 16.56 1.04 -1.94
CA GLU A 98 16.23 -0.21 -2.62
C GLU A 98 15.97 -1.36 -1.63
N ILE A 99 16.78 -1.47 -0.58
CA ILE A 99 16.55 -2.45 0.50
C ILE A 99 15.20 -2.20 1.18
N PHE A 100 14.88 -0.94 1.52
CA PHE A 100 13.61 -0.57 2.13
C PHE A 100 12.43 -0.83 1.21
N MET A 101 12.55 -0.54 -0.08
CA MET A 101 11.51 -0.83 -1.07
C MET A 101 11.18 -2.32 -1.10
N ARG A 102 12.20 -3.19 -1.03
CA ARG A 102 11.99 -4.63 -0.92
C ARG A 102 11.31 -5.02 0.39
N ALA A 103 11.75 -4.46 1.52
CA ALA A 103 11.12 -4.72 2.82
C ALA A 103 9.65 -4.27 2.87
N VAL A 104 9.30 -3.17 2.17
CA VAL A 104 7.91 -2.67 2.13
C VAL A 104 7.05 -3.46 1.15
N TYR A 105 7.52 -3.69 -0.09
CA TYR A 105 6.68 -4.17 -1.19
C TYR A 105 6.91 -5.63 -1.61
N VAL A 106 8.04 -6.26 -1.26
CA VAL A 106 8.39 -7.64 -1.69
C VAL A 106 7.90 -8.70 -0.70
N CYS A 107 7.23 -8.30 0.39
CA CYS A 107 6.48 -9.24 1.26
C CYS A 107 5.17 -9.72 0.59
N SER A 108 5.27 -10.27 -0.61
CA SER A 108 4.32 -11.28 -1.08
C SER A 108 5.01 -12.63 -0.83
N PRO A 109 4.33 -13.65 -0.28
CA PRO A 109 4.92 -14.97 -0.15
C PRO A 109 5.11 -15.55 -1.56
N ILE A 110 6.24 -15.21 -2.19
CA ILE A 110 6.76 -15.89 -3.37
C ILE A 110 7.34 -17.20 -2.83
N GLY A 111 6.44 -18.11 -2.53
CA GLY A 111 6.74 -19.38 -1.88
C GLY A 111 5.58 -20.32 -2.09
N HIS A 112 5.59 -20.96 -3.26
CA HIS A 112 5.00 -22.26 -3.59
C HIS A 112 3.76 -22.72 -2.81
N ASP A 113 2.64 -22.83 -3.54
CA ASP A 113 1.58 -23.83 -3.37
C ASP A 113 0.81 -23.89 -2.04
N THR A 114 0.92 -22.90 -1.17
CA THR A 114 0.02 -22.81 -0.01
C THR A 114 -1.20 -21.97 -0.34
N SER A 115 -2.37 -22.60 -0.22
CA SER A 115 -3.73 -22.11 -0.49
C SER A 115 -4.17 -20.81 0.20
N ASN A 116 -3.26 -20.12 0.89
CA ASN A 116 -3.53 -18.95 1.71
C ASN A 116 -2.95 -17.68 1.11
N THR A 117 -3.40 -17.32 -0.10
CA THR A 117 -3.05 -16.04 -0.72
C THR A 117 -3.49 -14.91 0.20
N MET A 118 -2.54 -14.07 0.61
CA MET A 118 -2.83 -12.94 1.48
C MET A 118 -3.89 -12.05 0.83
N SER A 119 -4.97 -11.77 1.58
CA SER A 119 -5.99 -10.86 1.06
C SER A 119 -5.39 -9.48 0.80
N MET A 120 -5.86 -8.77 -0.23
CA MET A 120 -5.44 -7.39 -0.52
C MET A 120 -5.42 -6.51 0.74
N LYS A 121 -6.43 -6.63 1.61
CA LYS A 121 -6.47 -5.93 2.91
C LYS A 121 -5.22 -6.21 3.75
N ALA A 122 -4.89 -7.49 3.93
CA ALA A 122 -3.78 -7.89 4.78
C ALA A 122 -2.44 -7.43 4.17
N THR A 123 -2.28 -7.55 2.85
CA THR A 123 -1.10 -7.03 2.13
C THR A 123 -0.93 -5.53 2.34
N LEU A 124 -2.01 -4.75 2.24
CA LEU A 124 -1.96 -3.30 2.49
C LEU A 124 -1.52 -2.99 3.92
N LEU A 125 -2.12 -3.66 4.91
CA LEU A 125 -1.77 -3.45 6.31
C LEU A 125 -0.30 -3.81 6.56
N ASP A 126 0.20 -4.88 5.96
CA ASP A 126 1.59 -5.30 6.10
C ASP A 126 2.56 -4.31 5.44
N MET A 127 2.27 -3.81 4.24
CA MET A 127 3.07 -2.76 3.59
C MET A 127 3.18 -1.52 4.47
N PHE A 128 2.05 -1.03 4.99
CA PHE A 128 2.03 0.17 5.83
C PHE A 128 2.69 -0.06 7.19
N ARG A 129 2.49 -1.25 7.79
CA ARG A 129 3.20 -1.63 9.01
C ARG A 129 4.71 -1.61 8.78
N ASN A 130 5.19 -2.24 7.71
CA ASN A 130 6.61 -2.27 7.38
C ASN A 130 7.16 -0.85 7.15
N LEU A 131 6.43 -0.02 6.41
CA LEU A 131 6.81 1.38 6.17
C LEU A 131 6.92 2.20 7.47
N CYS A 132 5.96 2.02 8.40
CA CYS A 132 6.00 2.67 9.72
C CYS A 132 7.13 2.12 10.60
N SER A 133 7.33 0.80 10.60
CA SER A 133 8.43 0.16 11.33
C SER A 133 9.78 0.69 10.87
N LEU A 134 10.03 0.78 9.56
CA LEU A 134 11.28 1.35 9.04
C LEU A 134 11.47 2.82 9.45
N GLN A 135 10.41 3.63 9.43
CA GLN A 135 10.46 5.04 9.88
C GLN A 135 10.75 5.18 11.38
N SER A 136 10.47 4.16 12.19
CA SER A 136 10.70 4.18 13.64
C SER A 136 12.12 3.78 14.07
N VAL A 137 12.95 3.24 13.16
CA VAL A 137 14.29 2.71 13.50
C VAL A 137 15.26 3.82 13.88
N CYS A 138 15.48 4.80 12.99
CA CYS A 138 16.35 5.95 13.25
C CYS A 138 15.99 7.12 12.32
N HIS A 139 16.52 8.32 12.64
CA HIS A 139 16.26 9.53 11.83
C HIS A 139 16.70 9.35 10.38
N LEU A 140 17.87 8.76 10.13
CA LEU A 140 18.36 8.52 8.76
C LEU A 140 17.37 7.69 7.92
N TRP A 141 16.85 6.59 8.47
CA TRP A 141 15.89 5.73 7.76
C TRP A 141 14.60 6.47 7.47
N ARG A 142 14.09 7.19 8.47
CA ARG A 142 12.92 8.04 8.33
C ARG A 142 13.15 9.09 7.24
N ASP A 143 14.28 9.79 7.24
CA ASP A 143 14.58 10.85 6.28
C ASP A 143 14.71 10.30 4.84
N ILE A 144 15.31 9.13 4.66
CA ILE A 144 15.36 8.43 3.36
C ILE A 144 13.93 8.11 2.86
N ILE A 145 13.06 7.59 3.72
CA ILE A 145 11.68 7.24 3.36
C ILE A 145 10.83 8.48 3.06
N LEU A 146 11.00 9.53 3.87
CA LEU A 146 10.24 10.77 3.73
C LEU A 146 10.67 11.58 2.50
N SER A 147 11.96 11.56 2.14
CA SER A 147 12.50 12.32 1.01
C SER A 147 12.20 11.69 -0.36
N ARG A 148 11.85 10.40 -0.40
CA ARG A 148 11.67 9.66 -1.66
C ARG A 148 10.21 9.35 -1.92
N GLY A 149 9.63 10.02 -2.93
CA GLY A 149 8.23 9.85 -3.35
C GLY A 149 7.86 8.42 -3.78
N VAL A 150 8.84 7.59 -4.11
CA VAL A 150 8.66 6.17 -4.47
C VAL A 150 8.07 5.33 -3.34
N PHE A 151 8.31 5.65 -2.06
CA PHE A 151 7.62 4.96 -0.94
C PHE A 151 6.13 5.33 -0.81
N TRP A 152 5.68 6.31 -1.60
CA TRP A 152 4.36 6.92 -1.50
C TRP A 152 3.56 6.78 -2.80
N HIS A 153 4.09 6.08 -3.81
CA HIS A 153 3.36 5.84 -5.08
C HIS A 153 2.12 4.97 -4.87
N PHE A 154 2.07 4.22 -3.77
CA PHE A 154 1.00 3.29 -3.47
C PHE A 154 0.03 3.93 -2.47
N VAL A 155 -1.19 4.22 -2.93
CA VAL A 155 -2.23 4.91 -2.15
C VAL A 155 -3.22 3.88 -1.63
N PRO A 156 -3.21 3.56 -0.33
CA PRO A 156 -4.20 2.68 0.26
C PRO A 156 -5.51 3.45 0.36
N ALA A 157 -6.64 2.78 0.16
CA ALA A 157 -7.93 3.31 0.55
C ALA A 157 -8.70 2.22 1.29
N TYR A 158 -8.51 2.17 2.61
CA TYR A 158 -9.22 1.21 3.46
C TYR A 158 -10.42 1.88 4.11
N CYS A 159 -11.62 1.53 3.63
CA CYS A 159 -12.88 2.14 4.04
C CYS A 159 -13.73 1.11 4.78
N THR A 160 -13.95 1.38 6.07
CA THR A 160 -14.81 0.55 6.94
C THR A 160 -15.88 1.39 7.62
N ASP A 161 -16.90 0.70 8.12
CA ASP A 161 -17.97 1.28 8.91
C ASP A 161 -17.47 1.88 10.23
N ILE A 162 -16.31 1.45 10.73
CA ILE A 162 -15.70 1.95 11.96
C ILE A 162 -14.77 3.12 11.58
N PRO A 163 -15.10 4.38 11.95
CA PRO A 163 -14.33 5.55 11.52
C PRO A 163 -12.87 5.50 11.96
N GLY A 164 -12.59 5.06 13.20
CA GLY A 164 -11.22 4.97 13.74
C GLY A 164 -10.33 3.92 13.06
N LEU A 165 -10.89 3.04 12.22
CA LEU A 165 -10.13 2.07 11.43
C LEU A 165 -9.95 2.49 9.98
N ARG A 166 -10.38 3.70 9.60
CA ARG A 166 -10.21 4.22 8.24
C ARG A 166 -8.76 4.68 8.05
N CYS A 167 -8.22 4.43 6.87
CA CYS A 167 -6.84 4.78 6.53
C CYS A 167 -6.77 6.15 5.81
N THR A 168 -7.56 7.14 6.26
CA THR A 168 -7.66 8.46 5.60
C THR A 168 -6.32 9.20 5.66
N GLU A 169 -5.68 9.22 6.82
CA GLU A 169 -4.39 9.89 7.00
C GLU A 169 -3.30 9.32 6.09
N ALA A 170 -3.19 8.00 5.97
CA ALA A 170 -2.18 7.39 5.10
C ALA A 170 -2.48 7.63 3.62
N THR A 171 -3.77 7.69 3.24
CA THR A 171 -4.20 8.07 1.89
C THR A 171 -3.70 9.47 1.56
N ASP A 172 -4.03 10.45 2.41
CA ASP A 172 -3.64 11.85 2.23
C ASP A 172 -2.12 12.03 2.23
N LEU A 173 -1.43 11.30 3.11
CA LEU A 173 0.02 11.33 3.21
C LEU A 173 0.69 10.81 1.93
N ALA A 174 0.21 9.68 1.40
CA ALA A 174 0.72 9.13 0.14
C ALA A 174 0.49 10.08 -1.03
N LEU A 175 -0.71 10.69 -1.10
CA LEU A 175 -1.04 11.66 -2.14
C LEU A 175 -0.15 12.91 -2.09
N LYS A 176 0.09 13.45 -0.88
CA LYS A 176 0.93 14.64 -0.67
C LYS A 176 2.41 14.38 -0.97
N ARG A 177 2.91 13.17 -0.66
CA ARG A 177 4.34 12.83 -0.75
C ARG A 177 4.75 12.17 -2.07
N SER A 178 3.81 11.61 -2.80
CA SER A 178 4.08 11.03 -4.11
C SER A 178 4.48 12.12 -5.13
N ASN A 179 5.53 11.86 -5.90
CA ASN A 179 6.03 12.79 -6.92
C ASN A 179 5.92 12.21 -8.36
N GLY A 180 4.91 11.37 -8.63
CA GLY A 180 4.75 10.71 -9.91
C GLY A 180 3.44 9.95 -10.06
N ASP A 181 3.48 8.88 -10.86
CA ASP A 181 2.36 7.95 -11.08
C ASP A 181 1.90 7.33 -9.77
N LEU A 182 0.57 7.21 -9.63
CA LEU A 182 -0.06 6.64 -8.44
C LEU A 182 -0.73 5.31 -8.72
N HIS A 183 -0.66 4.42 -7.73
CA HIS A 183 -1.35 3.13 -7.70
C HIS A 183 -2.36 3.14 -6.56
N LEU A 184 -3.65 3.14 -6.90
CA LEU A 184 -4.71 3.04 -5.90
C LEU A 184 -4.96 1.58 -5.56
N ALA A 185 -5.12 1.31 -4.27
CA ALA A 185 -5.57 0.03 -3.77
C ALA A 185 -6.67 0.24 -2.72
N ALA A 186 -7.90 0.16 -3.19
CA ALA A 186 -9.08 0.38 -2.39
C ALA A 186 -9.67 -0.94 -1.89
N VAL A 187 -9.90 -1.04 -0.59
CA VAL A 187 -10.69 -2.10 0.03
C VAL A 187 -11.86 -1.46 0.76
N VAL A 188 -13.06 -1.61 0.21
CA VAL A 188 -14.26 -0.88 0.67
C VAL A 188 -15.33 -1.86 1.15
N LYS A 189 -15.75 -1.75 2.42
CA LYS A 189 -16.78 -2.65 2.97
C LYS A 189 -18.21 -2.24 2.66
N SER A 190 -18.52 -0.94 2.69
CA SER A 190 -19.91 -0.46 2.65
C SER A 190 -20.05 0.80 1.78
N HIS A 191 -19.40 1.89 2.16
CA HIS A 191 -19.46 3.18 1.48
C HIS A 191 -18.07 3.83 1.45
N LEU A 192 -17.82 4.60 0.38
CA LEU A 192 -16.65 5.48 0.32
C LEU A 192 -16.92 6.73 1.15
N PRO A 193 -16.02 7.11 2.07
CA PRO A 193 -16.14 8.37 2.77
C PRO A 193 -16.21 9.54 1.77
N GLY A 194 -16.99 10.57 2.15
CA GLY A 194 -17.10 11.80 1.37
C GLY A 194 -15.76 12.50 1.17
N GLU A 195 -14.78 12.26 2.04
CA GLU A 195 -13.45 12.88 2.00
C GLU A 195 -12.60 12.46 0.80
N ILE A 196 -12.82 11.25 0.24
CA ILE A 196 -12.16 10.83 -1.02
C ILE A 196 -12.65 11.67 -2.23
N ARG A 197 -13.61 12.59 -2.05
CA ARG A 197 -14.18 13.43 -3.14
C ARG A 197 -13.25 14.55 -3.60
N THR A 198 -12.20 14.91 -2.85
CA THR A 198 -11.34 16.07 -3.18
C THR A 198 -10.10 15.72 -4.00
N LEU A 199 -10.01 14.49 -4.53
CA LEU A 199 -8.85 14.04 -5.29
C LEU A 199 -8.86 14.58 -6.72
N LYS A 200 -8.52 15.87 -6.87
CA LYS A 200 -7.96 16.42 -8.13
C LYS A 200 -6.79 15.57 -8.65
N THR A 201 -6.22 14.75 -7.77
CA THR A 201 -5.19 13.75 -7.99
C THR A 201 -5.63 12.52 -8.77
N PHE A 202 -6.92 12.33 -9.10
CA PHE A 202 -7.36 11.13 -9.82
C PHE A 202 -6.70 10.96 -11.18
N SER A 203 -6.36 12.06 -11.84
CA SER A 203 -5.62 12.09 -13.11
C SER A 203 -4.21 11.48 -13.02
N ARG A 204 -3.62 11.38 -11.83
CA ARG A 204 -2.29 10.79 -11.60
C ARG A 204 -2.33 9.27 -11.39
N PHE A 205 -3.50 8.66 -11.25
CA PHE A 205 -3.57 7.21 -11.07
C PHE A 205 -3.40 6.49 -12.40
N ARG A 206 -2.34 5.67 -12.45
CA ARG A 206 -2.06 4.78 -13.58
C ARG A 206 -2.56 3.37 -13.36
N LYS A 207 -2.74 2.98 -12.09
CA LYS A 207 -3.27 1.67 -11.69
C LYS A 207 -4.32 1.85 -10.61
N VAL A 208 -5.46 1.17 -10.76
CA VAL A 208 -6.54 1.17 -9.78
C VAL A 208 -6.94 -0.27 -9.49
N ASN A 209 -6.84 -0.65 -8.21
CA ASN A 209 -7.28 -1.92 -7.68
C ASN A 209 -8.41 -1.67 -6.69
N ILE A 210 -9.55 -2.33 -6.87
CA ILE A 210 -10.73 -2.14 -6.02
C ILE A 210 -11.20 -3.51 -5.56
N SER A 211 -11.31 -3.69 -4.25
CA SER A 211 -11.98 -4.83 -3.65
C SER A 211 -13.12 -4.35 -2.77
N ALA A 212 -14.33 -4.80 -3.05
CA ALA A 212 -15.50 -4.43 -2.27
C ALA A 212 -16.39 -5.63 -1.97
N LYS A 213 -17.24 -5.52 -0.94
CA LYS A 213 -18.26 -6.55 -0.65
C LYS A 213 -19.47 -6.48 -1.59
N THR A 214 -19.72 -5.31 -2.15
CA THR A 214 -20.86 -5.05 -3.02
C THR A 214 -20.44 -4.18 -4.19
N ARG A 215 -21.22 -4.20 -5.27
CA ARG A 215 -21.01 -3.36 -6.46
C ARG A 215 -21.03 -1.85 -6.22
N ALA A 216 -21.77 -1.37 -5.23
CA ALA A 216 -22.02 0.08 -5.07
C ALA A 216 -20.72 0.87 -4.85
N PRO A 217 -19.83 0.47 -3.92
CA PRO A 217 -18.49 1.06 -3.82
C PRO A 217 -17.64 1.02 -5.09
N ILE A 218 -17.76 -0.05 -5.88
CA ILE A 218 -17.01 -0.20 -7.13
C ILE A 218 -17.50 0.85 -8.14
N SER A 219 -18.82 0.93 -8.33
CA SER A 219 -19.47 1.93 -9.19
C SER A 219 -19.11 3.35 -8.77
N ASP A 220 -19.18 3.64 -7.47
CA ASP A 220 -18.87 4.97 -6.93
C ASP A 220 -17.41 5.37 -7.14
N LEU A 221 -16.46 4.46 -6.92
CA LEU A 221 -15.04 4.77 -7.12
C LEU A 221 -14.72 4.94 -8.62
N ILE A 222 -15.26 4.08 -9.49
CA ILE A 222 -15.07 4.23 -10.94
C ILE A 222 -15.67 5.56 -11.40
N ARG A 223 -16.84 5.96 -10.88
CA ARG A 223 -17.46 7.26 -11.21
C ARG A 223 -16.53 8.43 -10.87
N ARG A 224 -15.82 8.37 -9.74
CA ARG A 224 -14.83 9.39 -9.36
C ARG A 224 -13.57 9.36 -10.23
N VAL A 225 -13.17 8.18 -10.72
CA VAL A 225 -12.01 8.05 -11.63
C VAL A 225 -12.31 8.65 -13.01
N ILE A 226 -13.55 8.53 -13.49
CA ILE A 226 -13.97 9.05 -14.81
C ILE A 226 -14.44 10.51 -14.77
N GLU A 227 -14.80 11.04 -13.59
CA GLU A 227 -15.29 12.41 -13.39
C GLU A 227 -14.36 13.51 -13.94
N PRO A 228 -13.01 13.41 -13.82
CA PRO A 228 -12.10 14.40 -14.40
C PRO A 228 -12.16 14.49 -15.94
N GLY A 229 -12.75 13.50 -16.60
CA GLY A 229 -12.81 13.39 -18.05
C GLY A 229 -11.50 12.92 -18.70
N PRO A 230 -11.50 12.72 -20.02
CA PRO A 230 -10.31 12.35 -20.78
C PRO A 230 -9.30 13.53 -20.91
N PRO A 231 -8.00 13.25 -21.13
CA PRO A 231 -7.41 11.93 -21.27
C PRO A 231 -7.21 11.22 -19.92
N LEU A 232 -7.70 9.98 -19.83
CA LEU A 232 -7.47 9.13 -18.67
C LEU A 232 -6.08 8.48 -18.81
N ILE A 233 -5.21 8.69 -17.83
CA ILE A 233 -3.85 8.09 -17.77
C ILE A 233 -3.91 6.64 -17.22
N LEU A 234 -5.07 6.24 -16.71
CA LEU A 234 -5.30 4.90 -16.16
C LEU A 234 -5.06 3.82 -17.23
N SER A 235 -4.05 3.00 -17.00
CA SER A 235 -3.68 1.89 -17.88
C SER A 235 -4.09 0.53 -17.32
N GLU A 236 -4.25 0.40 -16.00
CA GLU A 236 -4.59 -0.88 -15.35
C GLU A 236 -5.76 -0.73 -14.38
N LEU A 237 -6.79 -1.55 -14.57
CA LEU A 237 -7.94 -1.62 -13.69
C LEU A 237 -8.16 -3.06 -13.22
N SER A 238 -8.20 -3.26 -11.90
CA SER A 238 -8.51 -4.55 -11.28
C SER A 238 -9.68 -4.38 -10.32
N LEU A 239 -10.75 -5.15 -10.54
CA LEU A 239 -12.00 -5.08 -9.78
C LEU A 239 -12.28 -6.43 -9.14
N TYR A 240 -12.62 -6.43 -7.86
CA TYR A 240 -13.02 -7.62 -7.13
C TYR A 240 -14.25 -7.34 -6.27
N GLU A 241 -15.41 -7.82 -6.71
CA GLU A 241 -16.59 -7.93 -5.88
C GLU A 241 -16.53 -9.26 -5.11
N LYS A 242 -16.42 -9.18 -3.79
CA LYS A 242 -16.45 -10.34 -2.91
C LYS A 242 -17.88 -10.85 -2.86
N ALA A 243 -18.17 -11.89 -3.63
CA ALA A 243 -19.43 -12.61 -3.53
C ALA A 243 -19.62 -13.12 -2.09
N ASP A 244 -20.82 -12.94 -1.56
CA ASP A 244 -21.21 -13.64 -0.34
C ASP A 244 -21.54 -15.09 -0.73
N TYR A 245 -20.61 -16.01 -0.44
CA TYR A 245 -20.72 -17.42 -0.83
C TYR A 245 -22.00 -18.10 -0.29
N HIS A 246 -22.70 -17.47 0.64
CA HIS A 246 -23.92 -18.01 1.24
C HIS A 246 -25.15 -17.93 0.34
N ASP A 247 -25.12 -17.21 -0.78
CA ASP A 247 -26.28 -17.15 -1.68
C ASP A 247 -25.88 -17.25 -3.17
N PRO A 248 -25.66 -18.47 -3.69
CA PRO A 248 -25.39 -18.69 -5.11
C PRO A 248 -26.54 -18.23 -6.02
N PHE A 249 -27.75 -18.02 -5.49
CA PHE A 249 -28.92 -17.57 -6.25
C PHE A 249 -29.10 -16.04 -6.25
N ARG A 250 -28.49 -15.32 -5.30
CA ARG A 250 -28.41 -13.84 -5.28
C ARG A 250 -27.43 -13.23 -6.26
N HIS A 251 -26.93 -14.00 -7.23
CA HIS A 251 -26.29 -13.47 -8.44
C HIS A 251 -27.34 -12.78 -9.32
N ASN A 252 -27.95 -11.74 -8.74
CA ASN A 252 -28.73 -10.74 -9.42
C ASN A 252 -27.87 -10.22 -10.56
N ASN A 253 -28.39 -10.28 -11.79
CA ASN A 253 -27.74 -9.83 -13.03
C ASN A 253 -27.51 -8.30 -13.06
N VAL A 254 -27.48 -7.65 -11.90
CA VAL A 254 -27.40 -6.21 -11.79
C VAL A 254 -25.95 -5.80 -12.01
N GLN A 255 -25.78 -5.02 -13.07
CA GLN A 255 -24.50 -4.56 -13.54
C GLN A 255 -23.94 -3.46 -12.62
N VAL A 256 -22.62 -3.31 -12.56
CA VAL A 256 -21.95 -2.18 -11.87
C VAL A 256 -22.37 -0.85 -12.50
N PHE A 257 -22.55 -0.84 -13.82
CA PHE A 257 -23.16 0.24 -14.58
C PHE A 257 -24.16 -0.34 -15.58
N SER A 258 -25.37 0.24 -15.61
CA SER A 258 -26.33 0.01 -16.68
C SER A 258 -25.93 0.82 -17.91
N HIS A 259 -26.27 0.32 -19.10
CA HIS A 259 -26.13 1.05 -20.35
C HIS A 259 -26.99 2.33 -20.42
N THR A 260 -27.96 2.47 -19.51
CA THR A 260 -28.79 3.66 -19.34
C THR A 260 -28.16 4.68 -18.39
N ASP A 261 -27.06 4.35 -17.72
CA ASP A 261 -26.41 5.26 -16.77
C ASP A 261 -25.74 6.41 -17.52
N ALA A 262 -25.88 7.63 -17.02
CA ALA A 262 -25.28 8.84 -17.63
C ALA A 262 -23.76 8.73 -17.82
N CYS A 263 -23.08 7.93 -16.98
CA CYS A 263 -21.63 7.72 -17.02
C CYS A 263 -21.18 6.56 -17.92
N TRP A 264 -22.11 5.83 -18.56
CA TRP A 264 -21.80 4.65 -19.37
C TRP A 264 -20.79 4.93 -20.49
N ASN A 265 -20.95 6.05 -21.19
CA ASN A 265 -20.05 6.42 -22.29
C ASN A 265 -18.63 6.71 -21.79
N SER A 266 -18.49 7.47 -20.70
CA SER A 266 -17.19 7.75 -20.06
C SER A 266 -16.55 6.47 -19.52
N PHE A 267 -17.35 5.54 -18.98
CA PHE A 267 -16.87 4.22 -18.58
C PHE A 267 -16.37 3.40 -19.77
N CYS A 268 -17.08 3.37 -20.91
CA CYS A 268 -16.62 2.69 -22.12
C CYS A 268 -15.32 3.29 -22.66
N GLN A 269 -15.17 4.61 -22.59
CA GLN A 269 -13.92 5.31 -22.93
C GLN A 269 -12.78 4.89 -22.00
N LEU A 270 -13.03 4.80 -20.69
CA LEU A 270 -12.07 4.27 -19.73
C LEU A 270 -11.64 2.85 -20.11
N ILE A 271 -12.59 1.93 -20.32
CA ILE A 271 -12.25 0.54 -20.69
C ILE A 271 -11.42 0.50 -21.98
N SER A 272 -11.73 1.36 -22.94
CA SER A 272 -10.97 1.48 -24.19
C SER A 272 -9.55 2.03 -23.99
N SER A 273 -9.26 2.75 -22.90
CA SER A 273 -7.91 3.27 -22.62
C SER A 273 -6.99 2.28 -21.91
N LEU A 274 -7.54 1.21 -21.33
CA LEU A 274 -6.80 0.24 -20.51
C LEU A 274 -5.89 -0.65 -21.35
N SER A 275 -4.73 -0.98 -20.78
CA SER A 275 -3.86 -2.07 -21.22
C SER A 275 -4.07 -3.36 -20.44
N ILE A 276 -4.53 -3.28 -19.19
CA ILE A 276 -4.82 -4.44 -18.35
C ILE A 276 -6.18 -4.24 -17.70
N LEU A 277 -7.07 -5.22 -17.90
CA LEU A 277 -8.36 -5.29 -17.24
C LEU A 277 -8.50 -6.64 -16.52
N ARG A 278 -8.65 -6.59 -15.20
CA ARG A 278 -8.93 -7.77 -14.38
C ARG A 278 -10.22 -7.59 -13.63
N VAL A 279 -11.15 -8.53 -13.75
CA VAL A 279 -12.47 -8.45 -13.13
C VAL A 279 -12.80 -9.77 -12.48
N ARG A 280 -13.13 -9.71 -11.19
CA ARG A 280 -13.61 -10.85 -10.41
C ARG A 280 -14.94 -10.53 -9.74
N GLY A 281 -15.95 -11.37 -9.94
CA GLY A 281 -17.28 -11.23 -9.31
C GLY A 281 -18.14 -10.07 -9.82
N ALA A 282 -17.53 -9.00 -10.35
CA ALA A 282 -18.27 -7.84 -10.81
C ALA A 282 -18.87 -8.04 -12.21
N HIS A 283 -20.14 -7.67 -12.36
CA HIS A 283 -20.91 -7.88 -13.60
C HIS A 283 -21.05 -6.59 -14.42
N PHE A 284 -20.92 -6.71 -15.74
CA PHE A 284 -21.08 -5.62 -16.69
C PHE A 284 -21.90 -6.06 -17.91
N ALA A 285 -22.36 -5.11 -18.72
CA ALA A 285 -22.87 -5.40 -20.07
C ALA A 285 -21.70 -5.71 -21.03
N TRP A 286 -21.06 -6.86 -20.85
CA TRP A 286 -19.86 -7.28 -21.58
C TRP A 286 -20.05 -7.29 -23.10
N ASN A 287 -21.24 -7.69 -23.57
CA ASN A 287 -21.61 -7.65 -24.98
C ASN A 287 -21.64 -6.23 -25.57
N ARG A 288 -21.67 -5.19 -24.74
CA ARG A 288 -21.67 -3.78 -25.16
C ARG A 288 -20.31 -3.08 -25.01
N MET A 289 -19.38 -3.64 -24.25
CA MET A 289 -18.02 -3.09 -24.13
C MET A 289 -17.29 -3.08 -25.47
N ILE A 290 -16.33 -2.17 -25.63
CA ILE A 290 -15.44 -2.07 -26.78
C ILE A 290 -14.02 -2.14 -26.22
N PHE A 291 -13.20 -3.02 -26.79
CA PHE A 291 -11.79 -3.17 -26.42
C PHE A 291 -10.94 -2.52 -27.49
N SER A 292 -9.92 -1.75 -27.08
CA SER A 292 -9.01 -1.11 -28.01
C SER A 292 -7.79 -2.00 -28.28
N HIS A 293 -6.99 -1.58 -29.25
CA HIS A 293 -5.66 -2.15 -29.49
C HIS A 293 -4.69 -1.99 -28.31
N ARG A 294 -5.03 -1.23 -27.25
CA ARG A 294 -4.14 -1.09 -26.09
C ARG A 294 -4.24 -2.26 -25.12
N LEU A 295 -5.35 -3.00 -25.14
CA LEU A 295 -5.57 -4.11 -24.24
C LEU A 295 -4.58 -5.23 -24.52
N VAL A 296 -3.73 -5.54 -23.54
CA VAL A 296 -2.72 -6.59 -23.57
C VAL A 296 -3.12 -7.77 -22.70
N GLU A 297 -3.79 -7.52 -21.58
CA GLU A 297 -4.26 -8.55 -20.64
C GLU A 297 -5.74 -8.36 -20.30
N LEU A 298 -6.50 -9.46 -20.40
CA LEU A 298 -7.86 -9.56 -19.90
C LEU A 298 -8.01 -10.80 -19.02
N HIS A 299 -8.39 -10.58 -17.76
CA HIS A 299 -8.72 -11.65 -16.83
C HIS A 299 -10.15 -11.46 -16.31
N ILE A 300 -11.01 -12.43 -16.58
CA ILE A 300 -12.38 -12.47 -16.07
C ILE A 300 -12.55 -13.72 -15.21
N GLN A 301 -12.97 -13.53 -13.97
CA GLN A 301 -13.15 -14.60 -13.00
C GLN A 301 -14.49 -14.49 -12.27
N ASP A 302 -15.18 -15.61 -12.05
CA ASP A 302 -16.42 -15.64 -11.28
C ASP A 302 -17.45 -14.62 -11.84
N VAL A 303 -17.63 -14.58 -13.16
CA VAL A 303 -18.51 -13.61 -13.83
C VAL A 303 -19.56 -14.32 -14.68
N LYS A 304 -20.80 -13.81 -14.61
CA LYS A 304 -21.89 -14.17 -15.50
C LYS A 304 -21.89 -13.26 -16.72
N LEU A 305 -21.72 -13.83 -17.91
CA LEU A 305 -21.66 -13.09 -19.19
C LEU A 305 -23.03 -12.92 -19.87
N GLY A 306 -24.08 -13.49 -19.27
CA GLY A 306 -25.46 -13.42 -19.77
C GLY A 306 -25.79 -14.60 -20.69
N PRO A 307 -26.77 -14.43 -21.59
CA PRO A 307 -27.14 -15.46 -22.57
C PRO A 307 -25.98 -15.85 -23.48
N ASP A 308 -26.00 -17.08 -24.02
CA ASP A 308 -24.95 -17.55 -24.94
C ASP A 308 -24.70 -16.61 -26.12
N GLU A 309 -25.77 -16.00 -26.65
CA GLU A 309 -25.63 -14.98 -27.70
C GLU A 309 -24.81 -13.76 -27.25
N ALA A 310 -25.00 -13.32 -26.00
CA ALA A 310 -24.23 -12.22 -25.41
C ALA A 310 -22.76 -12.62 -25.20
N PHE A 311 -22.51 -13.87 -24.80
CA PHE A 311 -21.16 -14.41 -24.66
C PHE A 311 -20.44 -14.48 -26.03
N VAL A 312 -21.09 -15.01 -27.05
CA VAL A 312 -20.55 -15.06 -28.43
C VAL A 312 -20.26 -13.65 -28.95
N ARG A 313 -21.16 -12.69 -28.73
CA ARG A 313 -20.92 -11.27 -29.09
C ARG A 313 -19.72 -10.69 -28.35
N PHE A 314 -19.56 -11.00 -27.06
CA PHE A 314 -18.40 -10.58 -26.28
C PHE A 314 -17.10 -11.16 -26.86
N LEU A 315 -17.04 -12.45 -27.18
CA LEU A 315 -15.86 -13.07 -27.81
C LEU A 315 -15.52 -12.44 -29.17
N LYS A 316 -16.53 -12.16 -30.00
CA LYS A 316 -16.35 -11.46 -31.28
C LYS A 316 -15.76 -10.05 -31.11
N LYS A 317 -16.12 -9.34 -30.04
CA LYS A 317 -15.52 -8.03 -29.75
C LYS A 317 -14.10 -8.17 -29.23
N LEU A 318 -13.83 -9.20 -28.45
CA LEU A 318 -12.50 -9.47 -27.94
C LEU A 318 -11.50 -9.79 -29.07
N SER A 319 -11.94 -10.49 -30.12
CA SER A 319 -11.09 -10.73 -31.30
C SER A 319 -10.71 -9.47 -32.08
N LEU A 320 -11.31 -8.31 -31.77
CA LEU A 320 -10.94 -7.01 -32.33
C LEU A 320 -9.80 -6.32 -31.59
N ALA A 321 -9.29 -6.90 -30.49
CA ALA A 321 -8.15 -6.38 -29.73
C ALA A 321 -6.84 -7.06 -30.20
N PRO A 322 -6.12 -6.51 -31.20
CA PRO A 322 -5.00 -7.20 -31.85
C PRO A 322 -3.78 -7.44 -30.95
N ASN A 323 -3.65 -6.67 -29.86
CA ASN A 323 -2.52 -6.75 -28.94
C ASN A 323 -2.82 -7.56 -27.68
N LEU A 324 -4.00 -8.18 -27.58
CA LEU A 324 -4.35 -9.04 -26.46
C LEU A 324 -3.48 -10.30 -26.50
N ARG A 325 -2.62 -10.46 -25.49
CA ARG A 325 -1.67 -11.58 -25.38
C ARG A 325 -2.07 -12.53 -24.26
N ASP A 326 -2.58 -11.99 -23.17
CA ASP A 326 -2.93 -12.75 -21.98
C ASP A 326 -4.45 -12.73 -21.77
N LEU A 327 -5.09 -13.86 -22.09
CA LEU A 327 -6.53 -14.05 -21.89
C LEU A 327 -6.78 -15.15 -20.86
N LYS A 328 -7.51 -14.82 -19.79
CA LYS A 328 -7.86 -15.77 -18.73
C LYS A 328 -9.36 -15.71 -18.42
N PHE A 329 -10.00 -16.87 -18.55
CA PHE A 329 -11.39 -17.10 -18.19
C PHE A 329 -11.46 -18.16 -17.11
N VAL A 330 -12.03 -17.79 -15.97
CA VAL A 330 -12.06 -18.64 -14.78
C VAL A 330 -13.48 -18.61 -14.21
N SER A 331 -14.12 -19.77 -14.07
CA SER A 331 -15.49 -19.86 -13.49
C SER A 331 -16.48 -18.88 -14.14
N ILE A 332 -16.62 -18.95 -15.46
CA ILE A 332 -17.55 -18.12 -16.22
C ILE A 332 -18.88 -18.84 -16.39
N TRP A 333 -19.97 -18.10 -16.20
CA TRP A 333 -21.33 -18.62 -16.42
C TRP A 333 -22.01 -17.91 -17.59
N SER A 334 -22.57 -18.70 -18.51
CA SER A 334 -23.57 -18.24 -19.46
C SER A 334 -24.91 -18.90 -19.14
N SER A 335 -26.00 -18.22 -19.47
CA SER A 335 -27.34 -18.80 -19.38
C SER A 335 -27.75 -19.29 -20.75
N PHE A 336 -28.08 -20.58 -20.86
CA PHE A 336 -28.63 -21.11 -22.09
C PHE A 336 -30.05 -20.56 -22.29
N ASP A 337 -30.32 -19.93 -23.43
CA ASP A 337 -31.67 -19.47 -23.74
C ASP A 337 -32.47 -20.62 -24.35
N LEU A 338 -33.32 -21.25 -23.53
CA LEU A 338 -34.19 -22.36 -23.97
C LEU A 338 -35.14 -21.92 -25.10
N ILE A 339 -35.48 -20.64 -25.19
CA ILE A 339 -36.33 -20.09 -26.26
C ILE A 339 -35.61 -20.21 -27.61
N SER A 340 -34.29 -20.04 -27.64
CA SER A 340 -33.48 -20.16 -28.86
C SER A 340 -33.41 -21.60 -29.42
N LEU A 341 -33.76 -22.63 -28.62
CA LEU A 341 -33.88 -24.02 -29.10
C LEU A 341 -35.27 -24.36 -29.65
N GLY A 342 -36.23 -23.43 -29.64
CA GLY A 342 -37.62 -23.75 -30.00
C GLY A 342 -38.28 -24.74 -29.04
N LEU A 343 -37.67 -24.99 -27.87
CA LEU A 343 -38.28 -25.72 -26.77
C LEU A 343 -39.29 -24.77 -26.11
N VAL A 344 -40.46 -24.67 -26.74
CA VAL A 344 -41.66 -24.08 -26.16
C VAL A 344 -41.81 -24.69 -24.77
N ARG A 345 -41.80 -23.84 -23.73
CA ARG A 345 -42.21 -24.24 -22.38
C ARG A 345 -43.51 -25.02 -22.53
N PRO A 346 -43.66 -26.23 -21.97
CA PRO A 346 -44.95 -26.92 -22.01
C PRO A 346 -45.95 -26.06 -21.23
N GLU A 347 -46.64 -25.16 -21.94
CA GLU A 347 -47.80 -24.45 -21.43
C GLU A 347 -48.88 -25.51 -21.25
N GLN A 348 -49.20 -25.76 -19.98
CA GLN A 348 -50.48 -26.28 -19.50
C GLN A 348 -51.20 -27.25 -20.45
N THR A 349 -50.81 -28.52 -20.40
CA THR A 349 -51.72 -29.60 -20.79
C THR A 349 -52.86 -29.67 -19.78
N ASP A 350 -54.08 -29.47 -20.28
CA ASP A 350 -55.34 -29.91 -19.68
C ASP A 350 -55.24 -31.35 -19.10
N PRO A 351 -56.01 -31.68 -18.06
CA PRO A 351 -55.90 -32.96 -17.37
C PRO A 351 -56.42 -34.12 -18.23
N PHE A 352 -55.51 -34.96 -18.72
CA PHE A 352 -55.83 -36.31 -19.21
C PHE A 352 -55.54 -37.37 -18.13
N PRO A 353 -56.24 -38.52 -18.15
CA PRO A 353 -56.39 -39.43 -17.02
C PRO A 353 -55.14 -40.29 -16.80
N PRO A 354 -55.01 -40.94 -15.63
CA PRO A 354 -53.76 -41.58 -15.23
C PRO A 354 -53.52 -42.84 -16.06
N ALA A 355 -52.42 -42.85 -16.80
CA ALA A 355 -51.83 -44.07 -17.34
C ALA A 355 -50.53 -44.35 -16.57
N GLU A 356 -50.56 -45.41 -15.77
CA GLU A 356 -49.36 -46.05 -15.21
C GLU A 356 -48.47 -46.52 -16.35
N ILE A 357 -47.29 -45.91 -16.48
CA ILE A 357 -46.19 -46.46 -17.25
C ILE A 357 -44.93 -46.34 -16.40
N ALA A 358 -44.42 -47.50 -15.99
CA ALA A 358 -43.15 -47.64 -15.31
C ALA A 358 -41.99 -47.26 -16.24
N PHE A 359 -41.08 -46.41 -15.78
CA PHE A 359 -39.80 -46.14 -16.44
C PHE A 359 -38.67 -46.97 -15.81
N PRO A 360 -37.75 -47.54 -16.60
CA PRO A 360 -36.50 -48.05 -16.09
C PRO A 360 -35.58 -46.89 -15.68
N SER A 361 -34.87 -47.11 -14.58
CA SER A 361 -33.91 -46.21 -13.94
C SER A 361 -32.88 -45.61 -14.92
N ARG A 362 -32.80 -44.27 -14.97
CA ARG A 362 -31.68 -43.55 -15.56
C ARG A 362 -30.49 -43.51 -14.59
N PRO A 363 -29.24 -43.57 -15.08
CA PRO A 363 -28.06 -43.37 -14.25
C PRO A 363 -27.92 -41.89 -13.89
N SER A 364 -27.73 -41.63 -12.60
CA SER A 364 -27.31 -40.34 -12.06
C SER A 364 -25.88 -40.02 -12.49
N ILE A 365 -25.73 -39.13 -13.47
CA ILE A 365 -24.46 -38.45 -13.71
C ILE A 365 -24.33 -37.32 -12.68
N GLN A 366 -23.86 -37.69 -11.49
CA GLN A 366 -23.21 -36.74 -10.58
C GLN A 366 -21.80 -36.51 -11.13
N HIS A 367 -21.56 -35.37 -11.76
CA HIS A 367 -20.20 -34.87 -11.88
C HIS A 367 -19.80 -34.28 -10.52
N PRO A 368 -18.74 -34.77 -9.87
CA PRO A 368 -18.18 -34.09 -8.71
C PRO A 368 -17.52 -32.79 -9.20
N PHE A 369 -18.10 -31.64 -8.81
CA PHE A 369 -17.40 -30.37 -8.89
C PHE A 369 -16.21 -30.44 -7.91
N HIS A 370 -15.05 -30.83 -8.43
CA HIS A 370 -13.80 -30.56 -7.75
C HIS A 370 -13.58 -29.04 -7.72
N TYR A 371 -13.77 -28.46 -6.54
CA TYR A 371 -13.38 -27.09 -6.23
C TYR A 371 -11.87 -26.95 -6.38
N HIS A 372 -11.42 -26.43 -7.53
CA HIS A 372 -10.15 -25.73 -7.58
C HIS A 372 -10.42 -24.25 -7.33
N GLY A 373 -10.04 -23.79 -6.14
CA GLY A 373 -9.95 -22.37 -5.83
C GLY A 373 -8.86 -21.75 -6.68
N SER A 374 -9.17 -21.37 -7.92
CA SER A 374 -8.26 -20.64 -8.78
C SER A 374 -8.11 -19.21 -8.26
N HIS A 375 -6.86 -18.84 -7.98
CA HIS A 375 -6.49 -17.63 -7.26
C HIS A 375 -6.35 -16.42 -8.20
N PHE A 376 -6.67 -15.22 -7.71
CA PHE A 376 -6.56 -13.96 -8.45
C PHE A 376 -5.20 -13.31 -8.11
N PRO A 377 -4.19 -13.34 -9.00
CA PRO A 377 -2.88 -12.77 -8.70
C PRO A 377 -2.97 -11.25 -8.71
N TRP A 378 -2.90 -10.64 -7.52
CA TRP A 378 -2.61 -9.21 -7.38
C TRP A 378 -1.12 -9.02 -7.67
N SER A 379 -0.80 -8.88 -8.95
CA SER A 379 0.57 -8.66 -9.39
C SER A 379 0.97 -7.22 -9.09
N ILE A 380 1.78 -7.02 -8.05
CA ILE A 380 2.65 -5.85 -7.98
C ILE A 380 3.74 -6.13 -9.03
N PRO A 381 3.91 -5.29 -10.07
CA PRO A 381 4.97 -5.54 -11.03
C PRO A 381 6.32 -5.48 -10.29
N PRO A 382 7.28 -6.37 -10.62
CA PRO A 382 8.65 -6.17 -10.17
C PRO A 382 9.13 -4.81 -10.68
N ASN A 383 9.80 -4.02 -9.82
CA ASN A 383 10.45 -2.79 -10.23
C ASN A 383 11.33 -3.07 -11.45
N SER A 384 11.05 -2.42 -12.58
CA SER A 384 11.89 -2.48 -13.77
C SER A 384 13.20 -1.76 -13.46
N VAL A 385 14.21 -2.52 -13.04
CA VAL A 385 15.59 -2.04 -12.94
C VAL A 385 16.06 -1.81 -14.37
N SER A 386 16.28 -0.53 -14.72
CA SER A 386 17.01 -0.14 -15.92
C SER A 386 18.47 -0.56 -15.71
N ASP A 387 18.87 -1.68 -16.32
CA ASP A 387 20.27 -2.06 -16.48
C ASP A 387 20.98 -1.02 -17.35
N ARG A 388 21.41 0.09 -16.75
CA ARG A 388 22.46 0.92 -17.34
C ARG A 388 23.80 0.22 -17.10
N LYS A 389 24.26 -0.52 -18.11
CA LYS A 389 25.66 -0.89 -18.26
C LYS A 389 26.50 0.37 -18.22
N VAL A 390 27.20 0.59 -17.12
CA VAL A 390 28.27 1.58 -17.02
C VAL A 390 29.49 0.97 -17.72
N HIS A 391 29.80 1.45 -18.93
CA HIS A 391 31.12 1.27 -19.51
C HIS A 391 32.12 2.06 -18.67
N ARG A 392 33.10 1.36 -18.09
CA ARG A 392 34.35 1.96 -17.64
C ARG A 392 35.22 2.22 -18.88
N PRO A 393 35.82 3.41 -19.04
CA PRO A 393 36.96 3.55 -19.91
C PRO A 393 38.24 3.11 -19.18
N ASP A 394 39.12 2.46 -19.93
CA ASP A 394 40.52 2.19 -19.60
C ASP A 394 41.37 3.48 -19.59
#